data_AF-X1NCW1-F1
#
_entry.id   AF-X1NCW1-F1
#
_cell.length_a   1.000
_cell.length_b   1.000
_cell.length_c   1.000
_cell.angle_alpha   90.00
_cell.angle_beta   90.00
_cell.angle_gamma   90.00
#
_symmetry.space_group_name_H-M   'P 1'
#
loop_
_entity.id
_entity.type
_entity.pdbx_description
1 polymer ?
#
loop_
_entity_poly.entity_id
_entity_poly.type
_entity_poly.pdbx_seq_one_letter_code
_entity_poly.pdbx_strand_id
1 'polypeptide(L)' 'PEVAGSLLLILPAESTGQADVWLRRDSAATPPDDLGQAALIAAGWQQVVSHYDAGVTREHRH' A
#
# COMPACT_ATOMS: atom_id res chain seq x y z
N PRO A 1 -8.61 16.01 16.42
CA PRO A 1 -7.77 15.02 15.70
C PRO A 1 -7.66 15.45 14.24
N GLU A 2 -6.48 15.35 13.63
CA GLU A 2 -6.27 15.73 12.22
C GLU A 2 -5.94 14.48 11.39
N VAL A 3 -6.42 14.43 10.15
CA VAL A 3 -6.11 13.34 9.21
C VAL A 3 -4.79 13.66 8.50
N ALA A 4 -3.78 12.81 8.70
CA ALA A 4 -2.42 13.03 8.21
C ALA A 4 -2.17 12.59 6.76
N GLY A 5 -3.16 11.99 6.08
CA GLY A 5 -2.98 11.49 4.72
C GLY A 5 -4.14 10.64 4.19
N SER A 6 -3.92 10.06 3.01
CA SER A 6 -4.85 9.21 2.30
C SER A 6 -4.24 7.83 2.03
N LEU A 7 -5.11 6.82 2.02
CA LEU A 7 -4.79 5.43 1.70
C LEU A 7 -5.58 5.02 0.46
N LEU A 8 -4.90 4.35 -0.48
CA LEU A 8 -5.50 3.72 -1.64
C LEU A 8 -5.17 2.22 -1.61
N LEU A 9 -6.20 1.38 -1.76
CA LEU A 9 -6.08 -0.07 -1.89
C LEU A 9 -6.56 -0.46 -3.28
N ILE A 10 -5.67 -1.03 -4.09
CA ILE A 10 -5.98 -1.49 -5.44
C ILE A 10 -6.17 -3.00 -5.39
N LEU A 11 -7.37 -3.44 -5.74
CA LEU A 11 -7.69 -4.86 -5.78
C LEU A 11 -7.26 -5.46 -7.12
N PRO A 12 -6.67 -6.65 -7.11
CA PRO A 12 -6.43 -7.40 -8.33
C PRO A 12 -7.76 -7.78 -9.00
N ALA A 13 -7.74 -7.94 -10.32
CA ALA A 13 -8.91 -8.41 -11.07
C ALA A 13 -9.35 -9.82 -10.64
N GLU A 14 -8.39 -10.66 -10.29
CA GLU A 14 -8.63 -12.00 -9.76
C GLU A 14 -8.65 -11.99 -8.23
N SER A 15 -9.66 -12.63 -7.63
CA SER A 15 -9.86 -12.70 -6.17
C SER A 15 -8.67 -13.29 -5.39
N THR A 16 -7.73 -13.96 -6.05
CA THR A 16 -6.56 -14.61 -5.44
C THR A 16 -5.27 -13.79 -5.60
N GLY A 17 -5.30 -12.66 -6.29
CA GLY A 17 -4.13 -11.79 -6.42
C GLY A 17 -3.78 -11.05 -5.12
N GLN A 18 -2.58 -10.47 -5.07
CA GLN A 18 -2.19 -9.58 -3.99
C GLN A 18 -2.71 -8.17 -4.27
N ALA A 19 -3.33 -7.54 -3.27
CA ALA A 19 -3.71 -6.12 -3.35
C ALA A 19 -2.49 -5.21 -3.16
N ASP A 20 -2.46 -4.11 -3.91
CA ASP A 20 -1.46 -3.07 -3.76
C ASP A 20 -1.94 -1.98 -2.80
N VAL A 21 -1.09 -1.61 -1.86
CA VAL A 21 -1.37 -0.54 -0.89
C VAL A 21 -0.53 0.67 -1.24
N TRP A 22 -1.17 1.85 -1.27
CA TRP A 22 -0.53 3.11 -1.57
C TRP A 22 -0.90 4.17 -0.53
N LEU A 23 0.06 5.04 -0.19
CA LEU A 23 -0.13 6.13 0.77
C LEU A 23 0.26 7.49 0.17
N ARG A 24 -0.42 8.54 0.63
CA ARG A 24 -0.06 9.94 0.38
C ARG A 24 -0.22 10.75 1.67
N ARG A 25 0.73 11.63 1.99
CA ARG A 25 0.70 12.49 3.20
C ARG A 25 -0.23 13.71 3.11
N ASP A 26 -1.00 13.78 2.03
CA ASP A 26 -2.02 14.80 1.84
C ASP A 26 -3.38 14.12 1.98
N SER A 27 -4.23 14.62 2.87
CA SER A 27 -5.49 13.98 3.27
C SER A 27 -6.64 14.22 2.30
N ALA A 28 -6.48 15.18 1.38
CA ALA A 28 -7.44 15.48 0.33
C ALA A 28 -7.09 14.80 -1.02
N ALA A 29 -6.24 13.77 -0.99
CA ALA A 29 -5.79 13.10 -2.19
C ALA A 29 -6.90 12.33 -2.90
N THR A 30 -7.13 12.68 -4.16
CA THR A 30 -7.92 11.88 -5.09
C THR A 30 -7.02 10.95 -5.88
N PRO A 31 -7.39 9.67 -6.08
CA PRO A 31 -6.66 8.80 -6.99
C PRO A 31 -6.77 9.32 -8.44
N PRO A 32 -5.73 9.16 -9.27
CA PRO A 32 -5.79 9.43 -10.71
C PRO A 32 -6.72 8.43 -11.42
N ASP A 33 -7.21 8.79 -12.62
CA ASP A 33 -8.02 7.89 -13.46
C ASP A 33 -7.23 6.65 -13.91
N ASP A 34 -5.93 6.83 -14.18
CA ASP A 34 -4.97 5.76 -14.43
C ASP A 34 -4.34 5.30 -13.11
N LEU A 35 -4.69 4.08 -12.68
CA LEU A 35 -4.16 3.45 -11.48
C LEU A 35 -2.85 2.68 -11.73
N GLY A 36 -2.22 2.86 -12.89
CA GLY A 36 -0.89 2.34 -13.17
C GLY A 36 0.17 2.89 -12.20
N GLN A 37 1.12 2.04 -11.82
CA GLN A 37 2.19 2.38 -10.87
C GLN A 37 2.92 3.69 -11.23
N ALA A 38 3.20 3.93 -12.52
CA ALA A 38 3.87 5.14 -12.99
C ALA A 38 3.02 6.40 -12.78
N ALA A 39 1.71 6.34 -13.05
CA ALA A 39 0.79 7.45 -12.84
C ALA A 39 0.63 7.77 -11.35
N LEU A 40 0.55 6.75 -10.50
CA LEU A 40 0.48 6.90 -9.06
C LEU A 40 1.74 7.56 -8.48
N ILE A 41 2.93 7.11 -8.90
CA ILE A 41 4.21 7.72 -8.51
C ILE A 41 4.27 9.18 -8.97
N ALA A 42 3.88 9.47 -10.22
CA ALA A 42 3.84 10.83 -10.74
C ALA A 42 2.87 11.74 -9.98
N ALA A 43 1.75 11.19 -9.49
CA ALA A 43 0.77 11.87 -8.63
C ALA A 43 1.18 11.93 -7.14
N GLY A 44 2.40 11.52 -6.80
CA GLY A 44 2.98 11.62 -5.46
C GLY A 44 2.55 10.51 -4.48
N TRP A 45 1.95 9.43 -4.98
CA TRP A 45 1.63 8.25 -4.17
C TRP A 45 2.87 7.38 -3.98
N GLN A 46 2.93 6.70 -2.83
CA GLN A 46 4.02 5.80 -2.49
C GLN A 46 3.46 4.40 -2.21
N GLN A 47 3.95 3.39 -2.93
CA GLN A 47 3.53 2.00 -2.72
C GLN A 47 4.14 1.46 -1.43
N VAL A 48 3.30 0.83 -0.61
CA VAL A 48 3.69 0.14 0.62
C VAL A 48 3.80 -1.34 0.30
N VAL A 49 5.03 -1.85 0.29
CA VAL A 49 5.29 -3.29 0.23
C VAL A 49 5.53 -3.77 1.65
N SER A 50 4.46 -4.21 2.32
CA SER A 50 4.59 -4.90 3.60
C SER A 50 5.09 -6.32 3.34
N HIS A 51 6.41 -6.52 3.39
CA HIS A 51 6.98 -7.85 3.54
C HIS A 51 6.70 -8.32 4.96
N TYR A 52 5.73 -9.22 5.11
CA TYR A 52 5.49 -9.91 6.37
C TYR A 52 6.58 -10.99 6.50
N ASP A 53 7.70 -10.66 7.14
CA ASP A 53 8.67 -11.69 7.56
C ASP A 53 7.93 -12.60 8.53
N ALA A 54 7.62 -13.81 8.07
CA ALA A 54 6.81 -14.76 8.80
C ALA A 54 7.51 -15.13 10.12
N GLY A 55 7.18 -14.41 11.19
CA GLY A 55 7.53 -14.73 12.57
C GLY A 55 9.03 -14.86 12.83
N VAL A 56 9.63 -13.81 13.42
CA VAL A 56 10.86 -13.98 14.21
C VAL A 56 10.50 -14.76 15.49
N THR A 57 10.30 -16.06 15.36
CA THR A 57 10.44 -17.01 16.46
C THR A 57 11.14 -18.26 15.92
N ARG A 58 12.39 -18.08 15.49
CA ARG A 58 13.37 -19.16 15.56
C ARG A 58 14.11 -19.02 16.87
N GLU A 59 13.90 -19.94 17.79
CA GLU A 59 14.90 -20.94 18.13
C GLU A 59 14.52 -21.66 19.44
N HIS A 60 14.64 -22.97 19.38
CA HIS A 60 14.57 -23.88 20.52
C HIS A 60 15.42 -23.37 21.69
N ARG A 61 14.84 -23.32 22.88
CA ARG A 61 15.60 -23.68 24.09
C ARG A 61 14.99 -24.93 24.67
N HIS A 62 15.86 -25.95 24.73
CA HIS A 62 15.74 -27.24 25.40
C HIS A 62 14.89 -27.23 26.67
#